data_AF-A0A7W1UZ02-F1
#
_entry.id   AF-A0A7W1UZ02-F1
#
_cell.length_a   1.000
_cell.length_b   1.000
_cell.length_c   1.000
_cell.angle_alpha   90.00
_cell.angle_beta   90.00
_cell.angle_gamma   90.00
#
_symmetry.space_group_name_H-M   'P 1'
#
loop_
_entity.id
_entity.type
_entity.pdbx_description
1 polymer ?
#
loop_
_entity_poly.entity_id
_entity_poly.type
_entity_poly.pdbx_seq_one_letter_code
_entity_poly.pdbx_strand_id
1 'polypeptide(L)'
;MENDINEVLILKIKYFEENMSIKSDSEKKIVHYNSVKNISNRIVLYNNKKTVLLKEKLIIYLQKLEDSGYTIENKYKGSSLFIKYISPSIIYLLDNDKFLVNSDIRTFIIIGFIIDLIVYYFISDYHYPLFILLFSIFGIYRRIKAKKEGKYAAMFW
;
A
#
# COMPACT_ATOMS: atom_id res chain seq x y z
N MET A 1 9.06 -17.11 21.09
CA MET A 1 8.38 -15.80 21.13
C MET A 1 8.25 -15.16 19.74
N GLU A 2 9.24 -15.26 18.83
CA GLU A 2 9.13 -14.66 17.47
C GLU A 2 8.30 -15.46 16.44
N ASN A 3 8.20 -16.79 16.56
CA ASN A 3 7.28 -17.56 15.71
C ASN A 3 5.81 -17.33 16.09
N ASP A 4 5.56 -17.04 17.36
CA ASP A 4 4.23 -16.81 17.93
C ASP A 4 3.56 -15.56 17.34
N ILE A 5 4.30 -14.44 17.18
CA ILE A 5 3.70 -13.21 16.64
C ILE A 5 3.26 -13.35 15.18
N ASN A 6 3.95 -14.16 14.38
CA ASN A 6 3.57 -14.42 13.00
C ASN A 6 2.27 -15.23 12.95
N GLU A 7 2.16 -16.27 13.77
CA GLU A 7 0.97 -17.09 13.88
C GLU A 7 -0.24 -16.26 14.33
N VAL A 8 -0.07 -15.43 15.36
CA VAL A 8 -1.11 -14.50 15.83
C VAL A 8 -1.55 -13.54 14.73
N LEU A 9 -0.59 -12.94 14.00
CA LEU A 9 -0.91 -12.01 12.93
C LEU A 9 -1.63 -12.73 11.78
N ILE A 10 -1.19 -13.91 11.36
CA ILE A 10 -1.83 -14.73 10.31
C ILE A 10 -3.27 -15.05 10.69
N LEU A 11 -3.51 -15.50 11.92
CA LEU A 11 -4.85 -15.79 12.42
C LEU A 11 -5.75 -14.55 12.37
N LYS A 12 -5.25 -13.40 12.87
CA LYS A 12 -6.02 -12.14 12.83
C LYS A 12 -6.28 -11.65 11.41
N ILE A 13 -5.36 -11.81 10.47
CA ILE A 13 -5.60 -11.49 9.05
C ILE A 13 -6.74 -12.35 8.51
N LYS A 14 -6.73 -13.67 8.81
CA LYS A 14 -7.78 -14.58 8.35
C LYS A 14 -9.16 -14.15 8.84
N TYR A 15 -9.30 -13.86 10.14
CA TYR A 15 -10.55 -13.34 10.71
C TYR A 15 -10.98 -12.01 10.09
N PHE A 16 -10.03 -11.10 9.87
CA PHE A 16 -10.30 -9.84 9.20
C PHE A 16 -10.82 -10.04 7.77
N GLU A 17 -10.21 -10.95 6.99
CA GLU A 17 -10.64 -11.27 5.63
C GLU A 17 -12.06 -11.85 5.60
N GLU A 18 -12.35 -12.80 6.49
CA GLU A 18 -13.68 -13.42 6.60
C GLU A 18 -14.75 -12.39 6.97
N ASN A 19 -14.53 -11.59 8.01
CA ASN A 19 -15.50 -10.58 8.46
C ASN A 19 -15.69 -9.44 7.45
N MET A 20 -14.62 -9.03 6.76
CA MET A 20 -14.72 -7.99 5.75
C MET A 20 -15.27 -8.49 4.42
N SER A 21 -15.22 -9.79 4.11
CA SER A 21 -15.66 -10.33 2.82
C SER A 21 -17.13 -9.98 2.51
N ILE A 22 -17.99 -10.05 3.53
CA ILE A 22 -19.43 -9.78 3.49
C ILE A 22 -19.79 -8.29 3.54
N LYS A 23 -18.82 -7.42 3.84
CA LYS A 23 -19.03 -5.97 3.95
C LYS A 23 -19.08 -5.29 2.58
N SER A 24 -19.73 -4.14 2.54
CA SER A 24 -19.82 -3.31 1.34
C SER A 24 -18.45 -2.74 0.95
N ASP A 25 -18.31 -2.35 -0.33
CA ASP A 25 -17.07 -1.74 -0.83
C ASP A 25 -16.74 -0.42 -0.12
N SER A 26 -17.76 0.35 0.28
CA SER A 26 -17.56 1.58 1.04
C SER A 26 -16.95 1.30 2.42
N GLU A 27 -17.45 0.29 3.13
CA GLU A 27 -16.88 -0.14 4.42
C GLU A 27 -15.44 -0.67 4.26
N LYS A 28 -15.20 -1.50 3.23
CA LYS A 28 -13.85 -2.01 2.89
C LYS A 28 -12.84 -0.90 2.63
N LYS A 29 -13.28 0.20 2.00
CA LYS A 29 -12.45 1.38 1.76
C LYS A 29 -12.10 2.13 3.05
N ILE A 30 -13.05 2.28 3.97
CA ILE A 30 -12.83 2.99 5.25
C ILE A 30 -11.76 2.30 6.10
N VAL A 31 -11.74 0.96 6.09
CA VAL A 31 -10.72 0.17 6.81
C VAL A 31 -9.48 -0.14 5.97
N HIS A 32 -9.38 0.42 4.75
CA HIS A 32 -8.26 0.19 3.85
C HIS A 32 -7.95 -1.31 3.60
N TYR A 33 -9.00 -2.12 3.41
CA TYR A 33 -8.97 -3.59 3.36
C TYR A 33 -7.79 -4.17 2.57
N ASN A 34 -7.64 -3.77 1.31
CA ASN A 34 -6.59 -4.29 0.43
C ASN A 34 -5.18 -3.94 0.92
N SER A 35 -4.99 -2.74 1.48
CA SER A 35 -3.70 -2.34 2.01
C SER A 35 -3.36 -3.16 3.24
N VAL A 36 -4.29 -3.25 4.21
CA VAL A 36 -4.10 -4.04 5.43
C VAL A 36 -3.76 -5.49 5.08
N LYS A 37 -4.52 -6.12 4.18
CA LYS A 37 -4.24 -7.47 3.68
C LYS A 37 -2.85 -7.61 3.08
N ASN A 38 -2.51 -6.79 2.08
CA ASN A 38 -1.24 -6.91 1.37
C ASN A 38 -0.02 -6.66 2.28
N ILE A 39 -0.10 -5.66 3.13
CA ILE A 39 0.98 -5.29 4.05
C ILE A 39 1.17 -6.37 5.10
N SER A 40 0.07 -6.86 5.68
CA SER A 40 0.15 -7.86 6.74
C SER A 40 0.66 -9.20 6.22
N ASN A 41 0.21 -9.62 5.02
CA ASN A 41 0.75 -10.82 4.38
C ASN A 41 2.23 -10.70 4.02
N ARG A 42 2.70 -9.49 3.66
CA ARG A 42 4.10 -9.30 3.29
C ARG A 42 5.04 -9.19 4.49
N ILE A 43 4.64 -8.44 5.52
CA ILE A 43 5.53 -8.18 6.67
C ILE A 43 5.83 -9.44 7.48
N VAL A 44 4.96 -10.46 7.43
CA VAL A 44 5.18 -11.78 8.03
C VAL A 44 6.46 -12.44 7.51
N LEU A 45 6.89 -12.14 6.28
CA LEU A 45 8.10 -12.70 5.67
C LEU A 45 9.41 -12.16 6.29
N TYR A 46 9.34 -11.16 7.17
CA TYR A 46 10.50 -10.53 7.79
C TYR A 46 10.52 -10.76 9.29
N ASN A 47 11.66 -11.12 9.88
CA ASN A 47 11.77 -11.46 11.31
C ASN A 47 12.84 -10.66 12.08
N ASN A 48 13.13 -9.42 11.67
CA ASN A 48 14.03 -8.57 12.46
C ASN A 48 13.28 -7.81 13.56
N LYS A 49 14.01 -7.30 14.57
CA LYS A 49 13.47 -6.54 15.70
C LYS A 49 12.53 -5.40 15.29
N LYS A 50 12.85 -4.68 14.20
CA LYS A 50 12.00 -3.60 13.67
C LYS A 50 10.68 -4.16 13.14
N THR A 51 10.71 -5.26 12.39
CA THR A 51 9.51 -5.90 11.85
C THR A 51 8.61 -6.54 12.91
N VAL A 52 9.17 -7.03 14.02
CA VAL A 52 8.37 -7.50 15.16
C VAL A 52 7.50 -6.36 15.70
N LEU A 53 8.09 -5.19 15.98
CA LEU A 53 7.33 -4.01 16.44
C LEU A 53 6.27 -3.54 15.43
N LEU A 54 6.52 -3.73 14.13
CA LEU A 54 5.55 -3.41 13.08
C LEU A 54 4.38 -4.40 13.04
N LYS A 55 4.65 -5.69 13.27
CA LYS A 55 3.61 -6.73 13.40
C LYS A 55 2.75 -6.49 14.63
N GLU A 56 3.34 -6.09 15.76
CA GLU A 56 2.59 -5.72 16.96
C GLU A 56 1.61 -4.57 16.67
N LYS A 57 2.04 -3.53 15.96
CA LYS A 57 1.15 -2.43 15.54
C LYS A 57 0.00 -2.90 14.66
N LEU A 58 0.26 -3.84 13.75
CA LEU A 58 -0.78 -4.43 12.90
C LEU A 58 -1.78 -5.26 13.72
N ILE A 59 -1.29 -6.06 14.67
CA ILE A 59 -2.12 -6.82 15.60
C ILE A 59 -3.02 -5.87 16.41
N ILE A 60 -2.47 -4.79 16.95
CA ILE A 60 -3.23 -3.77 17.69
C ILE A 60 -4.30 -3.14 16.81
N TYR A 61 -3.99 -2.86 15.55
CA TYR A 61 -4.97 -2.33 14.60
C TYR A 61 -6.13 -3.31 14.38
N LEU A 62 -5.81 -4.58 14.11
CA LEU A 62 -6.81 -5.63 13.87
C LEU A 62 -7.67 -5.86 15.12
N GLN A 63 -7.08 -5.86 16.31
CA GLN A 63 -7.83 -5.94 17.57
C GLN A 63 -8.81 -4.76 17.72
N LYS A 64 -8.38 -3.54 17.42
CA LYS A 64 -9.26 -2.37 17.50
C LYS A 64 -10.45 -2.44 16.54
N LEU A 65 -10.27 -3.04 15.37
CA LEU A 65 -11.38 -3.29 14.45
C LEU A 65 -12.32 -4.35 15.01
N GLU A 66 -11.77 -5.44 15.54
CA GLU A 66 -12.53 -6.51 16.17
C GLU A 66 -13.38 -5.99 17.34
N ASP A 67 -12.78 -5.20 18.23
CA ASP A 67 -13.45 -4.57 19.37
C ASP A 67 -14.58 -3.62 18.95
N SER A 68 -14.51 -3.05 17.74
CA SER A 68 -15.54 -2.18 17.17
C SER A 68 -16.53 -2.93 16.25
N GLY A 69 -16.49 -4.26 16.21
CA GLY A 69 -17.32 -5.07 15.32
C GLY A 69 -17.07 -4.80 13.83
N TYR A 70 -15.82 -4.44 13.49
CA TYR A 70 -15.37 -4.02 12.17
C TYR A 70 -16.10 -2.80 11.60
N THR A 71 -16.67 -1.98 12.49
CA THR A 71 -17.31 -0.71 12.12
C THR A 71 -16.42 0.46 12.51
N ILE A 72 -16.27 1.41 11.59
CA ILE A 72 -15.60 2.69 11.84
C ILE A 72 -16.58 3.79 11.48
N GLU A 73 -16.82 4.70 12.44
CA GLU A 73 -17.78 5.80 12.33
C GLU A 73 -17.64 6.63 11.04
N ASN A 74 -16.41 6.90 10.61
CA ASN A 74 -16.15 7.70 9.42
C ASN A 74 -14.75 7.46 8.83
N LYS A 75 -14.58 7.94 7.59
CA LYS A 75 -13.32 7.86 6.83
C LYS A 75 -12.13 8.53 7.54
N TYR A 76 -12.37 9.59 8.31
CA TYR A 76 -11.30 10.29 9.03
C TYR A 76 -10.71 9.42 10.14
N LYS A 77 -11.56 8.78 10.93
CA LYS A 77 -11.14 7.82 11.97
C LYS A 77 -10.41 6.62 11.35
N GLY A 78 -10.91 6.11 10.23
CA GLY A 78 -10.25 5.06 9.45
C GLY A 78 -8.84 5.45 9.00
N SER A 79 -8.70 6.65 8.43
CA SER A 79 -7.42 7.20 7.99
C SER A 79 -6.45 7.42 9.16
N SER A 80 -6.94 7.91 10.30
CA SER A 80 -6.13 8.14 11.51
C SER A 80 -5.56 6.82 12.06
N LEU A 81 -6.40 5.78 12.18
CA LEU A 81 -5.95 4.45 12.58
C LEU A 81 -4.95 3.87 11.57
N PHE A 82 -5.21 4.03 10.27
CA PHE A 82 -4.31 3.59 9.21
C PHE A 82 -2.94 4.25 9.32
N ILE A 83 -2.88 5.58 9.46
CA ILE A 83 -1.63 6.33 9.59
C ILE A 83 -0.85 5.87 10.83
N LYS A 84 -1.54 5.68 11.95
CA LYS A 84 -0.90 5.33 13.22
C LYS A 84 -0.30 3.92 13.23
N TYR A 85 -1.01 2.94 12.65
CA TYR A 85 -0.68 1.52 12.83
C TYR A 85 -0.20 0.83 11.55
N ILE A 86 -0.64 1.26 10.37
CA ILE A 86 -0.35 0.61 9.09
C ILE A 86 0.77 1.30 8.32
N SER A 87 0.76 2.63 8.24
CA SER A 87 1.76 3.41 7.49
C SER A 87 3.22 3.11 7.86
N PRO A 88 3.60 2.86 9.13
CA PRO A 88 4.98 2.49 9.45
C PRO A 88 5.45 1.21 8.74
N SER A 89 4.56 0.23 8.59
CA SER A 89 4.85 -1.02 7.87
C SER A 89 5.01 -0.77 6.37
N ILE A 90 4.25 0.17 5.81
CA ILE A 90 4.39 0.57 4.41
C ILE A 90 5.76 1.19 4.16
N ILE A 91 6.17 2.17 4.98
CA ILE A 91 7.48 2.83 4.84
C ILE A 91 8.59 1.77 4.87
N TYR A 92 8.53 0.84 5.83
CA TYR A 92 9.49 -0.25 5.89
C TYR A 92 9.52 -1.10 4.60
N LEU A 93 8.37 -1.49 4.07
CA LEU A 93 8.27 -2.32 2.86
C LEU A 93 8.66 -1.56 1.57
N LEU A 94 8.47 -0.23 1.52
CA LEU A 94 8.97 0.61 0.43
C LEU A 94 10.50 0.54 0.38
N ASP A 95 11.14 0.72 1.54
CA ASP A 95 12.60 0.75 1.65
C ASP A 95 13.25 -0.62 1.43
N ASN A 96 12.59 -1.70 1.88
CA ASN A 96 13.23 -3.03 1.97
C ASN A 96 12.69 -4.05 0.95
N ASP A 97 11.52 -3.83 0.34
CA ASP A 97 10.85 -4.82 -0.53
C ASP A 97 10.35 -4.26 -1.86
N LYS A 98 10.74 -3.02 -2.18
CA LYS A 98 10.30 -2.32 -3.41
C LYS A 98 8.77 -2.31 -3.55
N PHE A 99 8.05 -2.20 -2.43
CA PHE A 99 6.60 -1.98 -2.49
C PHE A 99 6.30 -0.77 -3.36
N LEU A 100 5.18 -0.80 -4.08
CA LEU A 100 4.73 0.35 -4.86
C LEU A 100 3.50 0.99 -4.21
N VAL A 101 3.41 2.30 -4.34
CA VAL A 101 2.29 3.14 -3.93
C VAL A 101 1.68 3.83 -5.14
N ASN A 102 0.45 4.34 -4.98
CA ASN A 102 -0.25 5.03 -6.06
C ASN A 102 0.48 6.26 -6.61
N SER A 103 1.29 6.94 -5.79
CA SER A 103 2.05 8.12 -6.19
C SER A 103 3.14 7.82 -7.21
N ASP A 104 3.65 6.58 -7.29
CA ASP A 104 4.80 6.25 -8.13
C ASP A 104 4.53 6.50 -9.62
N ILE A 105 3.32 6.18 -10.10
CA ILE A 105 2.93 6.48 -11.50
C ILE A 105 2.91 7.98 -11.76
N ARG A 106 2.40 8.77 -10.81
CA ARG A 106 2.35 10.24 -10.97
C ARG A 106 3.76 10.81 -11.06
N THR A 107 4.69 10.30 -10.25
CA THR A 107 6.10 10.67 -10.32
C THR A 107 6.70 10.36 -11.69
N PHE A 108 6.44 9.18 -12.26
CA PHE A 108 6.90 8.84 -13.62
C PHE A 108 6.33 9.77 -14.69
N ILE A 109 5.04 10.11 -14.62
CA ILE A 109 4.40 11.05 -15.54
C ILE A 109 5.04 12.44 -15.44
N ILE A 110 5.24 12.94 -14.21
CA ILE A 110 5.84 14.26 -13.97
C ILE A 110 7.28 14.32 -14.51
N ILE A 111 8.09 13.29 -14.24
CA ILE A 111 9.47 13.25 -14.76
C ILE A 111 9.45 13.18 -16.29
N GLY A 112 8.57 12.36 -16.88
CA GLY A 112 8.44 12.26 -18.33
C GLY A 112 8.07 13.60 -18.97
N PHE A 113 7.14 14.33 -18.36
CA PHE A 113 6.76 15.67 -18.78
C PHE A 113 7.90 16.69 -18.68
N ILE A 114 8.67 16.67 -17.58
CA ILE A 114 9.83 17.55 -17.42
C ILE A 114 10.88 17.28 -18.51
N ILE A 115 11.16 16.02 -18.81
CA ILE A 115 12.10 15.65 -19.87
C ILE A 115 11.58 16.11 -21.23
N ASP A 116 10.29 15.88 -21.52
CA ASP A 116 9.68 16.36 -22.77
C ASP A 116 9.80 17.88 -22.92
N LEU A 117 9.62 18.65 -21.84
CA LEU A 117 9.82 20.11 -21.86
C LEU A 117 11.28 20.51 -22.13
N ILE A 118 12.24 19.82 -21.51
CA ILE A 118 13.67 20.06 -21.73
C ILE A 118 14.02 19.78 -23.20
N VAL A 119 13.54 18.66 -23.75
CA VAL A 119 13.82 18.29 -25.15
C VAL A 119 13.19 19.28 -26.12
N TYR A 120 11.93 19.67 -25.89
CA TYR A 120 11.26 20.69 -26.68
C TYR A 120 12.04 22.02 -26.68
N TYR A 121 12.52 22.46 -25.51
CA TYR A 121 13.19 23.75 -25.39
C TYR A 121 14.61 23.78 -25.99
N PHE A 122 15.36 22.67 -25.90
CA PHE A 122 16.79 22.66 -26.24
C PHE A 122 17.15 21.93 -27.54
N ILE A 123 16.27 21.10 -28.11
CA ILE A 123 16.66 20.17 -29.19
C ILE A 123 15.86 20.37 -30.49
N SER A 124 14.53 20.50 -30.42
CA SER A 124 13.68 20.55 -31.63
C SER A 124 12.35 21.27 -31.41
N ASP A 125 12.00 22.17 -32.34
CA ASP A 125 10.70 22.86 -32.38
C ASP A 125 9.52 21.90 -32.62
N TYR A 126 9.78 20.76 -33.25
CA TYR A 126 8.85 19.65 -33.37
C TYR A 126 9.23 18.57 -32.37
N HIS A 127 8.52 18.52 -31.25
CA HIS A 127 8.69 17.50 -30.22
C HIS A 127 7.37 16.74 -29.99
N TYR A 128 7.42 15.43 -30.13
CA TYR A 128 6.34 14.56 -29.68
C TYR A 128 6.56 14.21 -28.21
N PRO A 129 5.50 14.13 -27.38
CA PRO A 129 5.60 13.83 -25.96
C PRO A 129 5.93 12.33 -25.74
N LEU A 130 7.15 11.95 -26.11
CA LEU A 130 7.61 10.57 -26.17
C LEU A 130 7.95 10.06 -24.77
N PHE A 131 8.56 10.90 -23.93
CA PHE A 131 9.02 10.50 -22.60
C PHE A 131 7.87 10.34 -21.61
N ILE A 132 6.87 11.23 -21.64
CA ILE A 132 5.65 11.06 -20.84
C ILE A 132 4.93 9.78 -21.22
N LEU A 133 4.88 9.42 -22.51
CA LEU A 133 4.20 8.22 -23.00
C LEU A 133 4.97 6.95 -22.58
N LEU A 134 6.29 6.93 -22.81
CA LEU A 134 7.17 5.84 -22.36
C LEU A 134 7.10 5.62 -20.86
N PHE A 135 7.20 6.67 -20.05
CA PHE A 135 7.17 6.57 -18.60
C PHE A 135 5.79 6.21 -18.06
N SER A 136 4.72 6.62 -18.76
CA SER A 136 3.35 6.16 -18.46
C SER A 136 3.21 4.65 -18.67
N ILE A 137 3.65 4.13 -19.82
CA ILE A 137 3.61 2.68 -20.11
C ILE A 137 4.44 1.91 -19.07
N PHE A 138 5.65 2.38 -18.79
CA PHE A 138 6.53 1.74 -17.82
C PHE A 138 5.95 1.75 -16.39
N GLY A 139 5.37 2.87 -15.96
CA GLY A 139 4.70 3.00 -14.67
C GLY A 139 3.48 2.08 -14.54
N ILE A 140 2.65 1.98 -15.59
CA ILE A 140 1.50 1.07 -15.65
C ILE A 140 1.98 -0.39 -15.56
N TYR A 141 2.99 -0.77 -16.34
CA TYR A 141 3.55 -2.12 -16.32
C TYR A 141 4.04 -2.50 -14.91
N ARG A 142 4.84 -1.65 -14.27
CA ARG A 142 5.34 -1.88 -12.91
C ARG A 142 4.20 -2.04 -11.90
N ARG A 143 3.14 -1.23 -12.00
CA ARG A 143 1.97 -1.34 -11.11
C ARG A 143 1.21 -2.64 -11.32
N ILE A 144 0.99 -3.07 -12.56
CA ILE A 144 0.31 -4.34 -12.86
C ILE A 144 1.11 -5.49 -12.26
N LYS A 145 2.43 -5.49 -12.44
CA LYS A 145 3.33 -6.49 -11.86
C LYS A 145 3.26 -6.50 -10.32
N ALA A 146 3.40 -5.34 -9.68
CA ALA A 146 3.35 -5.24 -8.21
C ALA A 146 2.00 -5.68 -7.63
N LYS A 147 0.87 -5.38 -8.30
CA LYS A 147 -0.45 -5.86 -7.90
C LYS A 147 -0.54 -7.40 -7.96
N LYS A 148 -0.02 -8.02 -9.02
CA LYS A 148 0.02 -9.48 -9.15
C LYS A 148 0.89 -10.14 -8.07
N GLU A 149 1.97 -9.48 -7.67
CA GLU A 149 2.90 -9.97 -6.65
C GLU A 149 2.46 -9.62 -5.20
N GLY A 150 1.33 -8.93 -5.01
CA GLY A 150 0.90 -8.44 -3.69
C GLY A 150 1.79 -7.35 -3.09
N LYS A 151 2.75 -6.82 -3.87
CA LYS A 151 3.71 -5.78 -3.46
C LYS A 151 3.19 -4.37 -3.64
N TYR A 152 1.92 -4.19 -3.33
CA TYR A 152 1.21 -2.96 -3.66
C TYR A 152 0.38 -2.48 -2.48
N ALA A 153 0.73 -1.30 -1.98
CA ALA A 153 -0.09 -0.59 -1.03
C ALA A 153 -1.14 0.19 -1.81
N ALA A 154 -2.39 -0.30 -1.79
CA ALA A 154 -3.54 0.40 -2.33
C ALA A 154 -3.92 1.58 -1.40
N MET A 155 -3.03 2.55 -1.26
CA MET A 155 -3.33 3.78 -0.54
C MET A 155 -4.30 4.62 -1.39
N PHE A 156 -5.43 4.97 -0.80
CA PHE A 156 -6.50 5.82 -1.37
C PHE A 156 -7.22 5.24 -2.57
N TRP A 157 -8.40 4.65 -2.30
CA TRP A 157 -9.65 4.76 -3.09
C TRP A 157 -10.86 4.62 -2.18
#